data_AF-A0A932IK50-F1
#
_entry.id   AF-A0A932IK50-F1
#
_cell.length_a   1.000
_cell.length_b   1.000
_cell.length_c   1.000
_cell.angle_alpha   90.00
_cell.angle_beta   90.00
_cell.angle_gamma   90.00
#
_symmetry.space_group_name_H-M   'P 1'
#
loop_
_entity.id
_entity.type
_entity.pdbx_description
1 polymer ?
#
loop_
_entity_poly.entity_id
_entity_poly.type
_entity_poly.pdbx_seq_one_letter_code
_entity_poly.pdbx_strand_id
1 'polypeptide(L)'
;QVARRLMREGKEHRADVPMGIMVEVPRTAMTADHFARECAFFAIGTNDLLQYLLAIDRTNERVDYLYHPLDPSVLRTLRMICTAAGEAGIPVSVCGEMAGDPQHTPILLALNVHQLSMNAGAIPRVKRLVRELRKADCDELLTDALACVTHDEVSGLVQRFLNDRSSQRIEASAEDQDE
;
A
#
# COMPACT_ATOMS: atom_id res chain seq x y z
N GLN A 1 -12.78 26.83 -2.60
CA GLN A 1 -12.81 28.15 -3.30
C GLN A 1 -13.35 28.03 -4.74
N VAL A 2 -12.95 27.00 -5.51
CA VAL A 2 -13.41 26.78 -6.90
C VAL A 2 -14.92 26.59 -7.03
N ALA A 3 -15.55 25.75 -6.20
CA ALA A 3 -17.01 25.55 -6.25
C ALA A 3 -17.79 26.87 -6.09
N ARG A 4 -17.42 27.71 -5.12
CA ARG A 4 -18.04 29.04 -4.92
C ARG A 4 -17.89 29.95 -6.13
N ARG A 5 -16.78 29.84 -6.88
CA ARG A 5 -16.58 30.60 -8.12
C ARG A 5 -17.50 30.07 -9.23
N LEU A 6 -17.59 28.75 -9.42
CA LEU A 6 -18.47 28.15 -10.42
C LEU A 6 -19.95 28.47 -10.15
N MET A 7 -20.37 28.51 -8.88
CA MET A 7 -21.70 29.00 -8.49
C MET A 7 -21.95 30.44 -8.95
N ARG A 8 -20.99 31.36 -8.76
CA ARG A 8 -21.13 32.76 -9.20
C ARG A 8 -21.16 32.92 -10.73
N GLU A 9 -20.45 32.04 -11.44
CA GLU A 9 -20.41 32.02 -12.90
C GLU A 9 -21.63 31.31 -13.52
N GLY A 10 -22.58 30.80 -12.72
CA GLY A 10 -23.77 30.10 -13.21
C GLY A 10 -23.45 28.76 -13.89
N LYS A 11 -22.31 28.15 -13.60
CA LYS A 11 -21.86 26.90 -14.21
C LYS A 11 -22.30 25.69 -13.38
N GLU A 12 -22.86 24.69 -14.04
CA GLU A 12 -23.13 23.39 -13.42
C GLU A 12 -21.83 22.76 -12.89
N HIS A 13 -21.88 22.24 -11.68
CA HIS A 13 -20.76 21.56 -11.04
C HIS A 13 -21.24 20.70 -9.88
N ARG A 14 -20.42 19.71 -9.52
CA ARG A 14 -20.58 18.95 -8.29
C ARG A 14 -19.97 19.74 -7.12
N ALA A 15 -20.78 20.06 -6.11
CA ALA A 15 -20.34 20.88 -4.97
C ALA A 15 -19.64 20.06 -3.88
N ASP A 16 -19.94 18.76 -3.80
CA ASP A 16 -19.52 17.79 -2.77
C ASP A 16 -18.37 16.89 -3.24
N VAL A 17 -17.44 17.42 -4.05
CA VAL A 17 -16.29 16.63 -4.51
C VAL A 17 -15.43 16.26 -3.29
N PRO A 18 -15.19 14.96 -3.01
CA PRO A 18 -14.35 14.56 -1.90
C PRO A 18 -12.91 15.00 -2.15
N MET A 19 -12.33 15.68 -1.17
CA MET A 19 -10.96 16.18 -1.25
C MET A 19 -10.08 15.32 -0.35
N GLY A 20 -9.11 14.64 -0.96
CA GLY A 20 -8.06 13.91 -0.26
C GLY A 20 -6.70 14.52 -0.53
N ILE A 21 -5.67 13.91 0.04
CA ILE A 21 -4.28 14.28 -0.21
C ILE A 21 -3.46 13.07 -0.67
N MET A 22 -2.39 13.36 -1.40
CA MET A 22 -1.33 12.40 -1.63
C MET A 22 -0.35 12.42 -0.44
N VAL A 23 -0.15 11.25 0.17
CA VAL A 23 0.81 11.05 1.25
C VAL A 23 2.09 10.50 0.63
N GLU A 24 2.95 11.41 0.18
CA GLU A 24 4.18 11.10 -0.57
C GLU A 24 5.44 11.74 0.01
N VAL A 25 5.30 12.52 1.09
CA VAL A 25 6.41 13.13 1.80
C VAL A 25 6.43 12.69 3.27
N PRO A 26 7.62 12.42 3.86
CA PRO A 26 7.71 11.93 5.24
C PRO A 26 7.01 12.83 6.27
N ARG A 27 7.06 14.15 6.09
CA ARG A 27 6.34 15.11 6.94
C ARG A 27 4.84 14.80 7.02
N THR A 28 4.20 14.54 5.87
CA THR A 28 2.77 14.25 5.82
C THR A 28 2.45 12.94 6.51
N ALA A 29 3.32 11.93 6.39
CA ALA A 29 3.19 10.68 7.11
C ALA A 29 3.29 10.90 8.65
N MET A 30 4.29 11.66 9.10
CA MET A 30 4.52 11.94 10.53
C MET A 30 3.38 12.72 11.20
N THR A 31 2.60 13.49 10.43
CA THR A 31 1.45 14.24 10.93
C THR A 31 0.16 13.78 10.26
N ALA A 32 0.06 12.49 9.92
CA ALA A 32 -1.09 11.94 9.20
C ALA A 32 -2.41 12.12 9.98
N ASP A 33 -2.38 12.06 11.31
CA ASP A 33 -3.50 12.28 12.21
C ASP A 33 -4.09 13.71 12.11
N HIS A 34 -3.26 14.71 11.84
CA HIS A 34 -3.71 16.08 11.57
C HIS A 34 -4.44 16.15 10.23
N PHE A 35 -3.86 15.56 9.19
CA PHE A 35 -4.45 15.59 7.85
C PHE A 35 -5.72 14.73 7.76
N ALA A 36 -5.80 13.63 8.50
CA ALA A 36 -6.92 12.69 8.44
C ALA A 36 -8.23 13.33 8.92
N ARG A 37 -8.15 14.34 9.80
CA ARG A 37 -9.30 15.13 10.27
C ARG A 37 -9.87 16.09 9.22
N GLU A 38 -9.06 16.47 8.24
CA GLU A 38 -9.40 17.49 7.24
C GLU A 38 -9.63 16.90 5.84
N CYS A 39 -9.24 15.65 5.61
CA CYS A 39 -9.28 14.98 4.31
C CYS A 39 -10.38 13.92 4.26
N ALA A 40 -10.98 13.75 3.09
CA ALA A 40 -11.96 12.69 2.84
C ALA A 40 -11.33 11.30 2.58
N PHE A 41 -10.05 11.26 2.18
CA PHE A 41 -9.28 10.04 1.93
C PHE A 41 -7.78 10.34 1.84
N PHE A 42 -6.96 9.28 1.93
CA PHE A 42 -5.53 9.33 1.60
C PHE A 42 -5.19 8.52 0.35
N ALA A 43 -4.22 9.01 -0.42
CA ALA A 43 -3.56 8.29 -1.49
C ALA A 43 -2.05 8.23 -1.21
N ILE A 44 -1.51 7.07 -0.88
CA ILE A 44 -0.08 6.93 -0.59
C ILE A 44 0.69 6.82 -1.91
N GLY A 45 1.52 7.81 -2.20
CA GLY A 45 2.43 7.81 -3.34
C GLY A 45 3.74 7.13 -2.96
N THR A 46 3.82 5.80 -3.16
CA THR A 46 4.96 5.02 -2.63
C THR A 46 6.30 5.38 -3.25
N ASN A 47 6.33 5.70 -4.55
CA ASN A 47 7.58 6.02 -5.24
C ASN A 47 8.33 7.20 -4.58
N ASP A 48 7.64 8.31 -4.36
CA ASP A 48 8.25 9.51 -3.77
C ASP A 48 8.40 9.36 -2.25
N LEU A 49 7.42 8.74 -1.57
CA LEU A 49 7.49 8.50 -0.13
C LEU A 49 8.73 7.70 0.23
N LEU A 50 8.98 6.58 -0.46
CA LEU A 50 10.14 5.72 -0.20
C LEU A 50 11.44 6.42 -0.58
N GLN A 51 11.47 7.14 -1.70
CA GLN A 51 12.66 7.89 -2.12
C GLN A 51 13.09 8.91 -1.05
N TYR A 52 12.15 9.68 -0.51
CA TYR A 52 12.45 10.64 0.56
C TYR A 52 12.71 9.99 1.91
N LEU A 53 12.02 8.89 2.22
CA LEU A 53 12.17 8.18 3.50
C LEU A 53 13.52 7.48 3.61
N LEU A 54 13.92 6.78 2.54
CA LEU A 54 15.18 6.06 2.47
C LEU A 54 16.36 6.96 2.08
N ALA A 55 16.08 8.17 1.60
CA ALA A 55 17.05 9.12 1.04
C ALA A 55 17.83 8.53 -0.16
N ILE A 56 17.12 7.80 -1.03
CA ILE A 56 17.69 7.10 -2.19
C ILE A 56 16.95 7.53 -3.45
N ASP A 57 17.67 8.08 -4.41
CA ASP A 57 17.15 8.33 -5.76
C ASP A 57 17.03 7.01 -6.52
N ARG A 58 15.80 6.52 -6.67
CA ARG A 58 15.49 5.27 -7.38
C ARG A 58 15.79 5.32 -8.88
N THR A 59 16.02 6.51 -9.44
CA THR A 59 16.39 6.69 -10.85
C THR A 59 17.91 6.71 -11.07
N ASN A 60 18.68 6.70 -9.98
CA ASN A 60 20.13 6.69 -10.01
C ASN A 60 20.67 5.25 -9.86
N GLU A 61 21.09 4.67 -10.98
CA GLU A 61 21.66 3.32 -11.10
C GLU A 61 22.84 3.04 -10.15
N ARG A 62 23.46 4.06 -9.55
CA ARG A 62 24.56 3.89 -8.59
C ARG A 62 24.09 3.54 -7.19
N VAL A 63 22.80 3.75 -6.88
CA VAL A 63 22.25 3.61 -5.52
C VAL A 63 20.87 2.94 -5.49
N ASP A 64 20.27 2.65 -6.64
CA ASP A 64 18.95 2.01 -6.74
C ASP A 64 18.87 0.66 -6.01
N TYR A 65 19.98 -0.09 -5.93
CA TYR A 65 20.07 -1.35 -5.21
C TYR A 65 19.82 -1.23 -3.70
N LEU A 66 19.87 -0.01 -3.14
CA LEU A 66 19.54 0.27 -1.74
C LEU A 66 18.05 0.60 -1.55
N TYR A 67 17.30 0.80 -2.64
CA TYR A 67 15.87 1.12 -2.59
C TYR A 67 15.07 -0.15 -2.27
N HIS A 68 14.75 -0.36 -0.99
CA HIS A 68 14.02 -1.54 -0.52
C HIS A 68 12.60 -1.17 -0.04
N PRO A 69 11.55 -1.46 -0.83
CA PRO A 69 10.16 -1.18 -0.43
C PRO A 69 9.67 -1.93 0.82
N LEU A 70 10.34 -3.03 1.17
CA LEU A 70 10.07 -3.84 2.36
C LEU A 70 10.98 -3.49 3.55
N ASP A 71 11.66 -2.34 3.51
CA ASP A 71 12.44 -1.88 4.67
C ASP A 71 11.52 -1.66 5.90
N PRO A 72 11.97 -2.02 7.13
CA PRO A 72 11.18 -1.84 8.33
C PRO A 72 10.71 -0.40 8.57
N SER A 73 11.48 0.61 8.17
CA SER A 73 11.08 2.03 8.28
C SER A 73 9.89 2.34 7.36
N VAL A 74 9.86 1.76 6.16
CA VAL A 74 8.75 1.89 5.20
C VAL A 74 7.50 1.27 5.80
N LEU A 75 7.59 0.04 6.30
CA LEU A 75 6.44 -0.67 6.89
C LEU A 75 5.84 0.09 8.07
N ARG A 76 6.70 0.62 8.96
CA ARG A 76 6.26 1.43 10.10
C ARG A 76 5.61 2.74 9.65
N THR A 77 6.12 3.36 8.60
CA THR A 77 5.56 4.59 8.02
C THR A 77 4.19 4.33 7.39
N LEU A 78 4.04 3.27 6.61
CA LEU A 78 2.75 2.89 6.02
C LEU A 78 1.73 2.55 7.11
N ARG A 79 2.15 1.83 8.17
CA ARG A 79 1.30 1.54 9.35
C ARG A 79 0.83 2.82 10.02
N MET A 80 1.73 3.77 10.28
CA MET A 80 1.36 5.05 10.88
C MET A 80 0.31 5.79 10.06
N ILE A 81 0.48 5.87 8.74
CA ILE A 81 -0.49 6.51 7.83
C ILE A 81 -1.85 5.80 7.87
N CYS A 82 -1.84 4.46 7.76
CA CYS A 82 -3.06 3.68 7.70
C CYS A 82 -3.81 3.65 9.04
N THR A 83 -3.09 3.61 10.17
CA THR A 83 -3.67 3.74 11.51
C THR A 83 -4.35 5.10 11.68
N ALA A 84 -3.68 6.20 11.33
CA ALA A 84 -4.27 7.54 11.43
C ALA A 84 -5.54 7.69 10.56
N ALA A 85 -5.52 7.13 9.35
CA ALA A 85 -6.69 7.11 8.47
C ALA A 85 -7.84 6.27 9.04
N GLY A 86 -7.52 5.09 9.58
CA GLY A 86 -8.49 4.19 10.21
C GLY A 86 -9.15 4.81 11.45
N GLU A 87 -8.38 5.49 12.30
CA GLU A 87 -8.88 6.22 13.47
C GLU A 87 -9.83 7.38 13.08
N ALA A 88 -9.56 8.04 11.95
CA ALA A 88 -10.42 9.08 11.40
C ALA A 88 -11.60 8.53 10.56
N GLY A 89 -11.63 7.23 10.28
CA GLY A 89 -12.66 6.59 9.46
C GLY A 89 -12.61 6.96 7.97
N ILE A 90 -11.42 7.31 7.45
CA ILE A 90 -11.24 7.67 6.03
C ILE A 90 -10.52 6.56 5.26
N PRO A 91 -10.86 6.30 3.98
CA PRO A 91 -10.24 5.24 3.20
C PRO A 91 -8.82 5.63 2.78
N VAL A 92 -7.99 4.61 2.60
CA VAL A 92 -6.62 4.72 2.10
C VAL A 92 -6.49 3.98 0.77
N SER A 93 -5.91 4.67 -0.20
CA SER A 93 -5.44 4.07 -1.44
C SER A 93 -3.92 4.08 -1.50
N VAL A 94 -3.33 3.15 -2.25
CA VAL A 94 -1.90 3.11 -2.53
C VAL A 94 -1.69 3.15 -4.04
N CYS A 95 -0.78 4.02 -4.49
CA CYS A 95 -0.31 4.09 -5.85
C CYS A 95 1.23 4.01 -5.91
N GLY A 96 1.75 3.87 -7.12
CA GLY A 96 3.17 3.62 -7.35
C GLY A 96 3.45 2.13 -7.55
N GLU A 97 4.73 1.79 -7.63
CA GLU A 97 5.18 0.45 -8.04
C GLU A 97 4.79 -0.61 -7.00
N MET A 98 4.78 -0.26 -5.70
CA MET A 98 4.36 -1.19 -4.64
C MET A 98 2.94 -1.73 -4.83
N ALA A 99 2.01 -0.91 -5.36
CA ALA A 99 0.63 -1.33 -5.56
C ALA A 99 0.50 -2.41 -6.65
N GLY A 100 1.40 -2.39 -7.64
CA GLY A 100 1.39 -3.30 -8.79
C GLY A 100 2.21 -4.56 -8.60
N ASP A 101 3.03 -4.64 -7.55
CA ASP A 101 3.89 -5.79 -7.29
C ASP A 101 3.24 -6.73 -6.24
N PRO A 102 2.95 -7.99 -6.62
CA PRO A 102 2.38 -8.99 -5.73
C PRO A 102 3.17 -9.27 -4.46
N GLN A 103 4.48 -9.03 -4.42
CA GLN A 103 5.27 -9.21 -3.20
C GLN A 103 4.79 -8.32 -2.06
N HIS A 104 4.27 -7.12 -2.36
CA HIS A 104 3.79 -6.18 -1.34
C HIS A 104 2.31 -6.37 -0.99
N THR A 105 1.55 -7.09 -1.82
CA THR A 105 0.10 -7.24 -1.65
C THR A 105 -0.32 -7.76 -0.27
N PRO A 106 0.32 -8.80 0.32
CA PRO A 106 -0.04 -9.26 1.66
C PRO A 106 0.08 -8.18 2.72
N ILE A 107 1.18 -7.42 2.69
CA ILE A 107 1.44 -6.32 3.63
C ILE A 107 0.41 -5.19 3.45
N LEU A 108 0.14 -4.79 2.20
CA LEU A 108 -0.84 -3.73 1.92
C LEU A 108 -2.26 -4.13 2.34
N LEU A 109 -2.63 -5.40 2.15
CA LEU A 109 -3.89 -5.93 2.65
C LEU A 109 -3.93 -5.88 4.18
N ALA A 110 -2.88 -6.35 4.85
CA ALA A 110 -2.81 -6.35 6.32
C ALA A 110 -2.96 -4.94 6.92
N LEU A 111 -2.38 -3.95 6.25
CA LEU A 111 -2.48 -2.53 6.59
C LEU A 111 -3.86 -1.91 6.35
N ASN A 112 -4.85 -2.68 5.89
CA ASN A 112 -6.20 -2.22 5.55
C ASN A 112 -6.23 -1.15 4.44
N VAL A 113 -5.37 -1.30 3.43
CA VAL A 113 -5.46 -0.49 2.21
C VAL A 113 -6.74 -0.86 1.45
N HIS A 114 -7.54 0.15 1.11
CA HIS A 114 -8.88 -0.03 0.51
C HIS A 114 -8.83 -0.11 -1.02
N GLN A 115 -7.86 0.57 -1.63
CA GLN A 115 -7.72 0.64 -3.08
C GLN A 115 -6.25 0.57 -3.51
N LEU A 116 -5.94 -0.30 -4.47
CA LEU A 116 -4.64 -0.38 -5.12
C LEU A 116 -4.74 0.20 -6.53
N SER A 117 -3.91 1.20 -6.84
CA SER A 117 -3.85 1.85 -8.15
C SER A 117 -2.53 1.54 -8.83
N MET A 118 -2.59 0.88 -9.98
CA MET A 118 -1.42 0.32 -10.68
C MET A 118 -1.59 0.37 -12.20
N ASN A 119 -0.54 0.02 -12.93
CA ASN A 119 -0.63 -0.21 -14.38
C ASN A 119 -1.61 -1.35 -14.68
N ALA A 120 -2.41 -1.19 -15.73
CA ALA A 120 -3.40 -2.18 -16.17
C ALA A 120 -2.86 -3.61 -16.31
N GLY A 121 -1.60 -3.77 -16.75
CA GLY A 121 -0.96 -5.09 -16.89
C GLY A 121 -0.75 -5.84 -15.57
N ALA A 122 -0.62 -5.12 -14.45
CA ALA A 122 -0.44 -5.72 -13.12
C ALA A 122 -1.77 -6.16 -12.48
N ILE A 123 -2.89 -5.57 -12.89
CA ILE A 123 -4.22 -5.78 -12.27
C ILE A 123 -4.59 -7.27 -12.19
N PRO A 124 -4.47 -8.11 -13.24
CA PRO A 124 -4.89 -9.51 -13.15
C PRO A 124 -4.10 -10.30 -12.10
N ARG A 125 -2.78 -10.10 -12.03
CA ARG A 125 -1.90 -10.83 -11.12
C ARG A 125 -2.16 -10.43 -9.66
N VAL A 126 -2.26 -9.13 -9.38
CA VAL A 126 -2.56 -8.64 -8.02
C VAL A 126 -3.98 -9.03 -7.61
N LYS A 127 -4.98 -8.86 -8.48
CA LYS A 127 -6.37 -9.25 -8.20
C LYS A 127 -6.49 -10.74 -7.88
N ARG A 128 -5.79 -11.61 -8.61
CA ARG A 128 -5.75 -13.04 -8.33
C ARG A 128 -5.22 -13.30 -6.93
N LEU A 129 -4.07 -12.72 -6.59
CA LEU A 129 -3.45 -12.89 -5.27
C LEU A 129 -4.38 -12.39 -4.15
N VAL A 130 -4.98 -11.19 -4.28
CA VAL A 130 -5.93 -10.65 -3.28
C VAL A 130 -7.07 -11.62 -3.00
N ARG A 131 -7.60 -12.31 -4.01
CA ARG A 131 -8.70 -13.28 -3.87
C ARG A 131 -8.30 -14.58 -3.17
N GLU A 132 -7.00 -14.87 -3.11
CA GLU A 132 -6.44 -16.11 -2.57
C GLU A 132 -5.88 -15.93 -1.16
N LEU A 133 -5.68 -14.68 -0.73
CA LEU A 133 -5.18 -14.34 0.59
C LEU A 133 -6.32 -14.24 1.59
N ARG A 134 -6.11 -14.79 2.79
CA ARG A 134 -6.96 -14.49 3.94
C ARG A 134 -6.32 -13.34 4.70
N LYS A 135 -7.15 -12.37 5.08
CA LYS A 135 -6.71 -11.18 5.82
C LYS A 135 -6.00 -11.54 7.14
N ALA A 136 -6.52 -12.52 7.88
CA ALA A 136 -5.92 -12.97 9.14
C ALA A 136 -4.46 -13.42 8.96
N ASP A 137 -4.19 -14.23 7.94
CA ASP A 137 -2.83 -14.72 7.65
C ASP A 137 -1.89 -13.56 7.23
N CYS A 138 -2.43 -12.54 6.55
CA CYS A 138 -1.68 -11.32 6.24
C CYS A 138 -1.39 -10.47 7.49
N ASP A 139 -2.29 -10.46 8.47
CA ASP A 139 -2.12 -9.71 9.73
C ASP A 139 -1.05 -10.35 10.63
N GLU A 140 -0.99 -11.68 10.65
CA GLU A 140 0.10 -12.42 11.29
C GLU A 140 1.45 -12.10 10.62
N LEU A 141 1.49 -12.17 9.28
CA LEU A 141 2.68 -11.79 8.50
C LEU A 141 3.14 -10.36 8.80
N LEU A 142 2.21 -9.39 8.87
CA LEU A 142 2.55 -8.00 9.15
C LEU A 142 3.10 -7.84 10.58
N THR A 143 2.54 -8.57 11.55
CA THR A 143 3.01 -8.56 12.94
C THR A 143 4.47 -9.00 13.02
N ASP A 144 4.79 -10.12 12.37
CA ASP A 144 6.14 -10.66 12.30
C ASP A 144 7.09 -9.71 11.52
N ALA A 145 6.64 -9.19 10.37
CA ALA A 145 7.42 -8.26 9.55
C ALA A 145 7.79 -6.95 10.30
N LEU A 146 6.91 -6.47 11.18
CA LEU A 146 7.17 -5.26 11.98
C LEU A 146 8.16 -5.50 13.14
N ALA A 147 8.37 -6.76 13.52
CA ALA A 147 9.36 -7.18 14.51
C ALA A 147 10.77 -7.35 13.90
N CYS A 148 10.87 -7.51 12.58
CA CYS A 148 12.16 -7.53 11.87
C CYS A 148 12.92 -6.20 11.99
N VAL A 149 14.23 -6.28 11.86
CA VAL A 149 15.16 -5.14 11.92
C VAL A 149 15.89 -4.88 10.61
N THR A 150 15.81 -5.79 9.63
CA THR A 150 16.39 -5.60 8.28
C THR A 150 15.38 -5.85 7.16
N HIS A 151 15.63 -5.29 5.98
CA HIS A 151 14.82 -5.55 4.79
C HIS A 151 14.92 -7.02 4.32
N ASP A 152 16.08 -7.68 4.53
CA ASP A 152 16.29 -9.09 4.17
C ASP A 152 15.40 -10.02 4.98
N GLU A 153 15.27 -9.77 6.28
CA GLU A 153 14.39 -10.54 7.17
C GLU A 153 12.92 -10.43 6.73
N VAL A 154 12.47 -9.21 6.44
CA VAL A 154 11.11 -8.94 5.94
C VAL A 154 10.89 -9.62 4.59
N SER A 155 11.81 -9.43 3.65
CA SER A 155 11.71 -10.00 2.30
C SER A 155 11.68 -11.52 2.34
N GLY A 156 12.54 -12.13 3.16
CA GLY A 156 12.56 -13.58 3.37
C GLY A 156 11.26 -14.10 3.99
N LEU A 157 10.67 -13.36 4.93
CA LEU A 157 9.40 -13.70 5.55
C LEU A 157 8.24 -13.65 4.53
N VAL A 158 8.14 -12.57 3.77
CA VAL A 158 7.14 -12.41 2.70
C VAL A 158 7.30 -13.49 1.63
N GLN A 159 8.52 -13.81 1.24
CA GLN A 159 8.79 -14.85 0.24
C GLN A 159 8.36 -16.24 0.72
N ARG A 160 8.66 -16.59 1.99
CA ARG A 160 8.18 -17.85 2.59
C ARG A 160 6.64 -17.91 2.61
N PHE A 161 6.00 -16.84 3.07
CA PHE A 161 4.54 -16.72 3.10
C PHE A 161 3.88 -16.94 1.72
N LEU A 162 4.48 -16.41 0.66
CA LEU A 162 3.97 -16.58 -0.70
C LEU A 162 4.28 -17.97 -1.28
N ASN A 163 5.43 -18.56 -0.94
CA ASN A 163 5.84 -19.89 -1.40
C ASN A 163 4.98 -20.98 -0.77
N ASP A 164 4.76 -20.94 0.55
CA ASP A 164 4.01 -21.97 1.27
C ASP A 164 2.59 -22.10 0.71
N ARG A 165 1.97 -20.98 0.33
CA ARG A 165 0.66 -20.97 -0.35
C ARG A 165 0.69 -21.46 -1.78
N SER A 166 1.81 -21.27 -2.48
CA SER A 166 1.97 -21.79 -3.83
C SER A 166 2.09 -23.32 -3.79
N SER A 167 2.83 -23.86 -2.80
CA SER A 167 2.96 -25.30 -2.56
C SER A 167 1.64 -25.94 -2.15
N GLN A 168 0.94 -25.38 -1.16
CA GLN A 168 -0.40 -25.85 -0.74
C GLN A 168 -1.41 -25.87 -1.89
N ARG A 169 -1.23 -24.98 -2.89
CA ARG A 169 -2.10 -24.92 -4.06
C ARG A 169 -1.78 -26.00 -5.08
N ILE A 170 -0.51 -26.30 -5.31
CA ILE A 170 -0.10 -27.42 -6.18
C ILE A 170 -0.65 -28.73 -5.62
N GLU A 171 -0.52 -28.93 -4.31
CA GLU A 171 -1.07 -30.09 -3.60
C GLU A 171 -2.60 -30.18 -3.74
N ALA A 172 -3.34 -29.10 -3.43
CA ALA A 172 -4.80 -29.10 -3.57
C ALA A 172 -5.28 -29.30 -5.03
N SER A 173 -4.55 -28.77 -6.02
CA SER A 173 -4.90 -28.95 -7.44
C SER A 173 -4.53 -30.32 -8.01
N ALA A 174 -3.66 -31.07 -7.34
CA ALA A 174 -3.35 -32.45 -7.67
C ALA A 174 -4.42 -33.40 -7.11
N GLU A 175 -4.92 -33.12 -5.90
CA GLU A 175 -6.03 -33.88 -5.29
C GLU A 175 -7.34 -33.74 -6.08
N ASP A 176 -7.64 -32.56 -6.64
CA ASP A 176 -8.83 -32.31 -7.48
C ASP A 176 -8.76 -32.97 -8.89
N GLN A 177 -7.61 -33.51 -9.31
CA GLN A 177 -7.46 -34.19 -10.62
C GLN A 177 -7.57 -35.71 -10.55
N ASP A 178 -7.60 -36.27 -9.33
CA ASP A 178 -7.74 -37.71 -9.07
C ASP A 178 -9.18 -38.12 -8.70
N GLU A 179 -10.15 -37.20 -8.74
CA GLU A 179 -11.61 -37.44 -8.66
C GLU A 179 -12.32 -37.25 -10.02
#